data_AF-A0A3D1Q8C0-F1
#
_entry.id   AF-A0A3D1Q8C0-F1
#
_cell.length_a   1.000
_cell.length_b   1.000
_cell.length_c   1.000
_cell.angle_alpha   90.00
_cell.angle_beta   90.00
_cell.angle_gamma   90.00
#
_symmetry.space_group_name_H-M   'P 1'
#
loop_
_entity.id
_entity.type
_entity.pdbx_description
1 polymer ?
#
loop_
_entity_poly.entity_id
_entity_poly.type
_entity_poly.pdbx_seq_one_letter_code
_entity_poly.pdbx_strand_id
1 'polypeptide(L)' 'MDTILDVKDLKRSFPDFQLGKISFSLPRGYVMGFVGPNGSGKS' A
#
# COMPACT_ATOMS: atom_id res chain seq x y z
N MET A 1 -15.21 4.40 12.97
CA MET A 1 -15.16 3.77 11.64
C MET A 1 -14.54 2.40 11.83
N ASP A 2 -15.20 1.33 11.39
CA ASP A 2 -14.66 -0.04 11.48
C ASP A 2 -13.62 -0.24 10.37
N THR A 3 -12.34 -0.32 10.73
CA THR A 3 -11.23 -0.53 9.79
C THR A 3 -11.06 -2.02 9.55
N ILE A 4 -11.12 -2.45 8.29
CA ILE A 4 -10.95 -3.87 7.93
C ILE A 4 -9.49 -4.22 7.60
N LEU A 5 -8.69 -3.23 7.18
CA LEU A 5 -7.26 -3.38 6.94
C LEU A 5 -6.53 -2.11 7.41
N ASP A 6 -5.47 -2.30 8.19
CA ASP A 6 -4.59 -1.22 8.66
C ASP A 6 -3.15 -1.58 8.33
N VAL A 7 -2.53 -0.80 7.45
CA VAL A 7 -1.14 -0.98 7.01
C VAL A 7 -0.33 0.17 7.57
N LYS A 8 0.73 -0.15 8.30
CA LYS A 8 1.62 0.83 8.92
C LYS A 8 3.05 0.56 8.56
N ASP A 9 3.72 1.61 8.09
CA ASP A 9 5.16 1.67 7.87
C ASP A 9 5.69 0.51 7.02
N LEU A 10 4.88 0.01 6.08
CA LEU A 10 5.24 -1.07 5.19
C LEU A 10 6.41 -0.62 4.34
N LYS A 11 7.48 -1.41 4.35
CA LYS A 11 8.68 -1.23 3.53
C LYS A 11 9.04 -2.57 2.94
N ARG A 12 9.48 -2.58 1.68
CA ARG A 12 9.95 -3.80 1.03
C ARG A 12 11.10 -3.47 0.11
N SER A 13 12.21 -4.19 0.27
CA SER A 13 13.39 -4.03 -0.58
C SER A 13 13.58 -5.25 -1.47
N PHE A 14 13.86 -4.99 -2.73
CA PHE A 14 14.31 -5.90 -3.77
C PHE A 14 15.67 -5.37 -4.27
N PRO A 15 16.49 -6.20 -4.96
CA PRO A 15 17.81 -5.77 -5.41
C PRO A 15 17.83 -4.42 -6.15
N ASP A 16 16.86 -4.18 -7.02
CA ASP A 16 16.80 -2.99 -7.87
C ASP A 16 15.64 -2.04 -7.54
N PHE A 17 14.87 -2.33 -6.48
CA PHE A 17 13.66 -1.57 -6.15
C PHE A 17 13.39 -1.56 -4.64
N GLN A 18 12.98 -0.40 -4.12
CA GLN A 18 12.49 -0.28 -2.76
C GLN A 18 11.11 0.35 -2.73
N LEU A 19 10.15 -0.38 -2.15
CA LEU A 19 8.89 0.17 -1.72
C LEU A 19 9.12 0.99 -0.44
N GLY A 20 8.86 2.29 -0.55
CA GLY A 20 9.01 3.25 0.55
C GLY A 20 8.03 3.01 1.70
N LYS A 21 8.06 3.90 2.70
CA LYS A 21 7.27 3.83 3.93
C LYS A 21 5.78 4.10 3.65
N ILE A 22 5.01 3.05 3.34
CA ILE A 22 3.58 3.17 3.01
C ILE A 22 2.73 2.88 4.26
N SER A 23 1.79 3.80 4.53
CA SER A 23 0.79 3.66 5.58
C SER A 23 -0.58 4.06 5.05
N PHE A 24 -1.58 3.19 5.22
CA PHE A 24 -2.96 3.46 4.85
C PHE A 24 -3.92 2.56 5.64
N SER A 25 -5.18 2.97 5.74
CA SER A 25 -6.26 2.18 6.31
C SER A 25 -7.41 2.05 5.31
N LEU A 26 -8.05 0.90 5.31
CA LEU A 26 -9.24 0.61 4.51
C LEU A 26 -10.42 0.40 5.47
N PRO A 27 -11.44 1.29 5.44
CA PRO A 27 -12.68 1.06 6.15
C PRO A 27 -13.48 -0.10 5.56
N ARG A 28 -14.26 -0.80 6.39
CA ARG A 28 -15.18 -1.85 5.92
C ARG A 28 -16.17 -1.27 4.89
N GLY A 29 -16.35 -1.98 3.77
CA GLY A 29 -17.30 -1.62 2.71
C GLY A 29 -16.76 -0.67 1.64
N TYR A 30 -15.48 -0.28 1.72
CA TYR A 30 -14.83 0.58 0.74
C TYR A 30 -14.04 -0.25 -0.29
N VAL A 31 -14.02 0.24 -1.52
CA VAL A 31 -13.15 -0.27 -2.60
C VAL A 31 -11.99 0.72 -2.77
N MET A 32 -10.76 0.22 -2.75
CA MET A 32 -9.54 1.01 -2.89
C MET A 32 -8.72 0.52 -4.09
N GLY A 33 -8.24 1.45 -4.90
CA GLY A 33 -7.33 1.18 -6.02
C GLY A 33 -6.04 1.98 -5.89
N PHE A 34 -4.91 1.34 -6.19
CA PHE A 34 -3.61 1.99 -6.27
C PHE A 34 -3.30 2.37 -7.73
N VAL A 35 -2.98 3.64 -7.99
CA VAL A 35 -2.70 4.17 -9.33
C VAL A 35 -1.29 4.75 -9.39
N GLY A 36 -0.56 4.47 -10.47
CA GLY A 36 0.80 4.98 -10.68
C GLY A 36 1.55 4.27 -11.81
N PRO A 37 2.71 4.80 -12.25
CA PRO A 37 3.50 4.27 -13.36
C PRO A 37 3.97 2.82 -13.16
N ASN A 38 4.37 2.14 -14.24
CA ASN A 38 4.98 0.80 -14.14
C ASN A 38 6.23 0.84 -13.25
N GLY A 39 6.39 -0.18 -12.41
CA GLY A 39 7.49 -0.24 -11.44
C GLY A 39 7.26 0.55 -10.14
N SER A 40 6.12 1.22 -9.94
CA SER A 40 5.85 1.98 -8.71
C SER A 40 5.51 1.13 -7.47
N GLY A 41 5.56 -0.20 -7.57
CA GLY A 41 5.30 -1.11 -6.43
C GLY A 41 3.82 -1.30 -6.06
N LYS A 42 2.91 -1.28 -7.04
CA LYS A 42 1.46 -1.53 -6.85
C LYS A 42 1.08 -3.01 -6.77
N SER A 43 1.99 -3.93 -7.12
CA SER A 43 1.76 -5.37 -7.29
C SER A 43 2.82 -6.18 -6.60
#